data_AF-A0A0R3DIM6-F1
#
_entry.id   AF-A0A0R3DIM6-F1
#
_cell.length_a   1.000
_cell.length_b   1.000
_cell.length_c   1.000
_cell.angle_alpha   90.00
_cell.angle_beta   90.00
_cell.angle_gamma   90.00
#
_symmetry.space_group_name_H-M   'P 1'
#
loop_
_entity.id
_entity.type
_entity.pdbx_description
1 polymer ?
#
loop_
_entity_poly.entity_id
_entity_poly.type
_entity_poly.pdbx_seq_one_letter_code
_entity_poly.pdbx_strand_id
1 'polypeptide(L)'
;MNLEDSASYTFKELSGSTSINMKIEKIDASDPKGYKSRGSFVPRNSSANPDVEIAAFNLSAILGYDQIYRPAARYELGPIASQALKSLIGKYNIHGSARLANKARILKAIDSGSPLKGCVKAKKDDTGVAFDAIANTHAASNGAPNAGHPIIRFLQAANEKPTAGKSLTLKTGYDGDELELAREYSVIMTIDAITQQWDRYSGGNVAIRKDDQGRAHFYMTDNGGADLSDSWNARNLTWFSRFDRGVIQKLDDLKRFLDTPATGYLGYSDPEVFVADLGLYSQNSAAINVQRLRRNLGFVLDYVRATETKFGDKAFFD
;
A
#
# COMPACT_ATOMS: atom_id res chain seq x y z
N MET A 1 -19.43 2.21 -6.50
CA MET A 1 -20.17 1.55 -5.39
C MET A 1 -20.78 2.67 -4.58
N ASN A 2 -22.10 2.76 -4.41
CA ASN A 2 -22.69 3.69 -3.45
C ASN A 2 -23.05 2.89 -2.20
N LEU A 3 -22.28 3.05 -1.12
CA LEU A 3 -22.51 2.37 0.17
C LEU A 3 -23.75 2.89 0.89
N GLU A 4 -24.36 3.99 0.41
CA GLU A 4 -25.51 4.65 1.06
C GLU A 4 -26.87 4.26 0.46
N ASP A 5 -26.93 3.68 -0.75
CA ASP A 5 -28.18 3.20 -1.40
C ASP A 5 -28.65 1.83 -0.87
N SER A 6 -28.44 1.57 0.41
CA SER A 6 -28.10 0.25 0.93
C SER A 6 -29.14 -0.33 1.91
N ALA A 7 -30.27 -0.81 1.40
CA ALA A 7 -31.03 -1.84 2.14
C ALA A 7 -30.21 -3.15 2.26
N SER A 8 -29.13 -3.29 1.49
CA SER A 8 -28.35 -4.53 1.34
C SER A 8 -26.97 -4.54 1.99
N TYR A 9 -26.51 -3.46 2.64
CA TYR A 9 -25.23 -3.43 3.37
C TYR A 9 -25.44 -3.04 4.84
N THR A 10 -24.59 -3.58 5.70
CA THR A 10 -24.59 -3.28 7.13
C THR A 10 -23.20 -2.88 7.61
N PHE A 11 -23.15 -1.91 8.52
CA PHE A 11 -21.93 -1.41 9.15
C PHE A 11 -21.88 -1.93 10.59
N LYS A 12 -21.25 -3.09 10.80
CA LYS A 12 -21.36 -3.82 12.07
C LYS A 12 -20.11 -3.83 12.93
N GLU A 13 -18.93 -3.52 12.38
CA GLU A 13 -17.67 -3.75 13.10
C GLU A 13 -16.62 -2.67 12.85
N LEU A 14 -15.93 -2.27 13.93
CA LEU A 14 -14.68 -1.51 13.84
C LEU A 14 -13.49 -2.46 13.77
N SER A 15 -12.47 -2.13 12.96
CA SER A 15 -11.19 -2.86 13.04
C SER A 15 -10.50 -2.64 14.39
N GLY A 16 -9.88 -3.71 14.92
CA GLY A 16 -9.20 -3.72 16.23
C GLY A 16 -7.76 -3.17 16.27
N SER A 17 -7.25 -2.58 15.19
CA SER A 17 -5.90 -2.00 15.09
C SER A 17 -5.81 -0.59 15.72
N THR A 18 -4.64 0.05 15.64
CA THR A 18 -4.42 1.46 16.00
C THR A 18 -5.31 2.42 15.17
N SER A 19 -5.64 2.01 13.93
CA SER A 19 -6.60 2.69 13.07
C SER A 19 -8.05 2.30 13.39
N ILE A 20 -8.99 3.24 13.20
CA ILE A 20 -10.43 3.02 13.38
C ILE A 20 -11.07 2.96 11.99
N ASN A 21 -11.35 1.75 11.50
CA ASN A 21 -11.93 1.51 10.19
C ASN A 21 -13.31 0.88 10.32
N MET A 22 -14.19 1.13 9.35
CA MET A 22 -15.53 0.54 9.30
C MET A 22 -15.54 -0.65 8.35
N LYS A 23 -15.87 -1.85 8.82
CA LYS A 23 -16.07 -3.00 7.92
C LYS A 23 -17.32 -2.81 7.07
N ILE A 24 -17.21 -3.17 5.79
CA ILE A 24 -18.31 -3.13 4.83
C ILE A 24 -18.76 -4.56 4.59
N GLU A 25 -20.02 -4.85 4.90
CA GLU A 25 -20.62 -6.17 4.77
C GLU A 25 -21.89 -6.06 3.94
N LYS A 26 -22.09 -6.99 2.99
CA LYS A 26 -23.32 -7.09 2.20
C LYS A 26 -24.19 -8.19 2.80
N ILE A 27 -25.47 -7.92 3.04
CA ILE A 27 -26.46 -8.94 3.43
C ILE A 27 -26.49 -10.02 2.35
N ASP A 28 -26.33 -11.26 2.76
CA ASP A 28 -26.25 -12.42 1.89
C ASP A 28 -26.83 -13.62 2.63
N ALA A 29 -28.07 -13.99 2.30
CA ALA A 29 -28.77 -15.10 2.95
C ALA A 29 -28.15 -16.47 2.66
N SER A 30 -27.24 -16.55 1.66
CA SER A 30 -26.49 -17.78 1.38
C SER A 30 -25.24 -17.95 2.26
N ASP A 31 -24.79 -16.89 2.92
CA ASP A 31 -23.70 -16.96 3.90
C ASP A 31 -24.24 -17.43 5.26
N PRO A 32 -23.61 -18.38 5.97
CA PRO A 32 -24.06 -18.84 7.28
C PRO A 32 -24.20 -17.74 8.33
N LYS A 33 -23.48 -16.61 8.16
CA LYS A 33 -23.57 -15.43 9.04
C LYS A 33 -24.69 -14.46 8.62
N GLY A 34 -25.30 -14.69 7.46
CA GLY A 34 -26.30 -13.82 6.83
C GLY A 34 -25.70 -12.60 6.13
N TYR A 35 -24.37 -12.52 6.02
CA TYR A 35 -23.66 -11.42 5.37
C TYR A 35 -22.28 -11.84 4.86
N LYS A 36 -21.85 -11.22 3.75
CA LYS A 36 -20.53 -11.40 3.12
C LYS A 36 -19.69 -10.14 3.25
N SER A 37 -18.47 -10.26 3.79
CA SER A 37 -17.52 -9.14 3.86
C SER A 37 -17.15 -8.66 2.44
N ARG A 38 -17.15 -7.35 2.22
CA ARG A 38 -16.80 -6.71 0.95
C ARG A 38 -15.56 -5.84 1.04
N GLY A 39 -15.16 -5.46 2.25
CA GLY A 39 -14.00 -4.61 2.45
C GLY A 39 -14.06 -3.81 3.74
N SER A 40 -13.36 -2.69 3.73
CA SER A 40 -13.39 -1.73 4.84
C SER A 40 -13.25 -0.32 4.32
N PHE A 41 -14.02 0.60 4.90
CA PHE A 41 -13.79 2.03 4.77
C PHE A 41 -12.74 2.47 5.81
N VAL A 42 -11.70 3.14 5.34
CA VAL A 42 -10.57 3.63 6.14
C VAL A 42 -10.60 5.16 6.10
N PRO A 43 -11.05 5.83 7.18
CA PRO A 43 -10.95 7.28 7.27
C PRO A 43 -9.51 7.69 7.57
N ARG A 44 -9.15 8.91 7.16
CA ARG A 44 -7.87 9.53 7.52
C ARG A 44 -7.72 9.58 9.04
N ASN A 45 -6.58 9.10 9.53
CA ASN A 45 -6.16 9.26 10.92
C ASN A 45 -4.62 9.18 11.03
N SER A 46 -4.04 9.28 12.24
CA SER A 46 -2.57 9.32 12.37
C SER A 46 -1.90 7.96 12.18
N SER A 47 -2.69 6.91 11.98
CA SER A 47 -2.22 5.54 11.73
C SER A 47 -2.76 4.99 10.41
N ALA A 48 -3.36 5.84 9.57
CA ALA A 48 -3.83 5.48 8.25
C ALA A 48 -3.86 6.69 7.33
N ASN A 49 -3.11 6.59 6.24
CA ASN A 49 -3.07 7.55 5.15
C ASN A 49 -3.83 7.01 3.91
N PRO A 50 -5.15 7.28 3.77
CA PRO A 50 -5.95 6.74 2.67
C PRO A 50 -5.46 7.22 1.29
N ASP A 51 -4.90 8.43 1.20
CA ASP A 51 -4.38 8.98 -0.07
C ASP A 51 -3.21 8.12 -0.57
N VAL A 52 -2.27 7.79 0.33
CA VAL A 52 -1.10 7.00 -0.02
C VAL A 52 -1.43 5.52 -0.20
N GLU A 53 -2.44 4.99 0.51
CA GLU A 53 -2.99 3.66 0.24
C GLU A 53 -3.51 3.52 -1.19
N ILE A 54 -4.25 4.51 -1.68
CA ILE A 54 -4.74 4.54 -3.07
C ILE A 54 -3.57 4.75 -4.02
N ALA A 55 -2.67 5.70 -3.74
CA ALA A 55 -1.54 6.00 -4.61
C ALA A 55 -0.57 4.83 -4.76
N ALA A 56 -0.30 4.07 -3.69
CA ALA A 56 0.52 2.86 -3.75
C ALA A 56 -0.11 1.80 -4.65
N PHE A 57 -1.42 1.55 -4.51
CA PHE A 57 -2.15 0.63 -5.38
C PHE A 57 -2.15 1.09 -6.84
N ASN A 58 -2.53 2.35 -7.12
CA ASN A 58 -2.58 2.86 -8.48
C ASN A 58 -1.20 2.93 -9.13
N LEU A 59 -0.15 3.24 -8.37
CA LEU A 59 1.23 3.17 -8.86
C LEU A 59 1.60 1.72 -9.21
N SER A 60 1.25 0.74 -8.37
CA SER A 60 1.47 -0.68 -8.71
C SER A 60 0.75 -1.09 -10.00
N ALA A 61 -0.47 -0.60 -10.23
CA ALA A 61 -1.23 -0.87 -11.45
C ALA A 61 -0.57 -0.26 -12.69
N ILE A 62 -0.11 0.99 -12.62
CA ILE A 62 0.67 1.65 -13.68
C ILE A 62 1.93 0.82 -14.02
N LEU A 63 2.58 0.27 -13.00
CA LEU A 63 3.76 -0.57 -13.14
C LEU A 63 3.46 -1.98 -13.66
N GLY A 64 2.18 -2.42 -13.68
CA GLY A 64 1.75 -3.76 -14.11
C GLY A 64 1.86 -4.82 -13.02
N TYR A 65 1.73 -4.41 -11.76
CA TYR A 65 1.85 -5.22 -10.55
C TYR A 65 0.67 -5.02 -9.60
N ASP A 66 -0.53 -4.69 -10.10
CA ASP A 66 -1.72 -4.47 -9.25
C ASP A 66 -2.09 -5.69 -8.40
N GLN A 67 -1.75 -6.90 -8.86
CA GLN A 67 -2.01 -8.16 -8.18
C GLN A 67 -1.27 -8.32 -6.84
N ILE A 68 -0.20 -7.55 -6.59
CA ILE A 68 0.60 -7.64 -5.35
C ILE A 68 0.18 -6.61 -4.30
N TYR A 69 -0.81 -5.76 -4.59
CA TYR A 69 -1.39 -4.81 -3.64
C TYR A 69 -2.88 -5.07 -3.44
N ARG A 70 -3.35 -4.88 -2.21
CA ARG A 70 -4.79 -4.88 -1.92
C ARG A 70 -5.45 -3.68 -2.59
N PRO A 71 -6.47 -3.86 -3.45
CA PRO A 71 -7.14 -2.74 -4.10
C PRO A 71 -7.71 -1.74 -3.09
N ALA A 72 -7.43 -0.47 -3.35
CA ALA A 72 -7.92 0.67 -2.59
C ALA A 72 -8.43 1.76 -3.54
N ALA A 73 -9.60 2.31 -3.25
CA ALA A 73 -10.22 3.35 -4.07
C ALA A 73 -10.69 4.51 -3.21
N ARG A 74 -10.69 5.72 -3.78
CA ARG A 74 -11.26 6.92 -3.16
C ARG A 74 -12.71 6.68 -2.78
N TYR A 75 -13.07 7.10 -1.57
CA TYR A 75 -14.44 7.07 -1.12
C TYR A 75 -14.72 8.19 -0.12
N GLU A 76 -15.94 8.73 -0.16
CA GLU A 76 -16.40 9.72 0.80
C GLU A 76 -17.71 9.20 1.40
N LEU A 77 -17.80 9.14 2.73
CA LEU A 77 -19.08 8.83 3.38
C LEU A 77 -19.94 10.08 3.35
N GLY A 78 -21.14 9.97 2.81
CA GLY A 78 -22.18 10.98 3.00
C GLY A 78 -22.74 10.97 4.43
N PRO A 79 -23.80 11.75 4.67
CA PRO A 79 -24.33 11.95 6.02
C PRO A 79 -24.83 10.67 6.70
N ILE A 80 -25.45 9.75 5.94
CA ILE A 80 -26.07 8.54 6.48
C ILE A 80 -24.97 7.57 6.96
N ALA A 81 -23.99 7.26 6.09
CA ALA A 81 -22.90 6.37 6.46
C ALA A 81 -21.99 6.99 7.52
N SER A 82 -21.78 8.31 7.50
CA SER A 82 -21.04 9.02 8.55
C SER A 82 -21.72 8.88 9.92
N GLN A 83 -23.04 9.01 9.97
CA GLN A 83 -23.80 8.81 11.21
C GLN A 83 -23.75 7.35 11.68
N ALA A 84 -23.83 6.38 10.76
CA ALA A 84 -23.67 4.97 11.08
C ALA A 84 -22.29 4.69 11.70
N LEU A 85 -21.22 5.25 11.13
CA LEU A 85 -19.87 5.16 11.68
C LEU A 85 -19.78 5.83 13.06
N LYS A 86 -20.37 7.00 13.26
CA LYS A 86 -20.42 7.69 14.56
C LYS A 86 -21.11 6.84 15.63
N SER A 87 -22.28 6.28 15.31
CA SER A 87 -22.99 5.36 16.21
C SER A 87 -22.17 4.12 16.52
N LEU A 88 -21.48 3.56 15.53
CA LEU A 88 -20.61 2.40 15.72
C LEU A 88 -19.44 2.73 16.67
N ILE A 89 -18.71 3.85 16.44
CA ILE A 89 -17.66 4.35 17.33
C ILE A 89 -18.16 4.55 18.77
N GLY A 90 -19.41 5.01 18.94
CA GLY A 90 -20.02 5.20 20.24
C GLY A 90 -20.28 3.89 21.01
N LYS A 91 -20.50 2.77 20.31
CA LYS A 91 -20.79 1.45 20.92
C LYS A 91 -19.54 0.71 21.41
N TYR A 92 -18.38 1.01 20.84
CA TYR A 92 -17.12 0.33 21.20
C TYR A 92 -16.40 1.03 22.35
N ASN A 93 -15.91 0.24 23.31
CA ASN A 93 -14.98 0.72 24.32
C ASN A 93 -13.56 0.79 23.73
N ILE A 94 -13.06 2.00 23.49
CA ILE A 94 -11.77 2.24 22.84
C ILE A 94 -10.75 2.67 23.90
N HIS A 95 -9.67 1.90 24.02
CA HIS A 95 -8.55 2.16 24.92
C HIS A 95 -7.28 2.55 24.14
N GLY A 96 -6.35 3.21 24.84
CA GLY A 96 -5.06 3.66 24.30
C GLY A 96 -5.10 5.08 23.77
N SER A 97 -4.10 5.90 24.16
CA SER A 97 -4.05 7.34 23.83
C SER A 97 -4.12 7.62 22.33
N ALA A 98 -3.38 6.86 21.51
CA ALA A 98 -3.40 7.00 20.06
C ALA A 98 -4.78 6.71 19.45
N ARG A 99 -5.46 5.64 19.90
CA ARG A 99 -6.80 5.27 19.41
C ARG A 99 -7.85 6.29 19.86
N LEU A 100 -7.74 6.82 21.08
CA LEU A 100 -8.60 7.89 21.57
C LEU A 100 -8.44 9.19 20.76
N ALA A 101 -7.20 9.56 20.41
CA ALA A 101 -6.93 10.70 19.54
C ALA A 101 -7.51 10.49 18.14
N ASN A 102 -7.36 9.29 17.57
CA ASN A 102 -7.98 8.93 16.29
C ASN A 102 -9.50 9.00 16.33
N LYS A 103 -10.13 8.49 17.40
CA LYS A 103 -11.58 8.61 17.65
C LYS A 103 -12.01 10.07 17.63
N ALA A 104 -11.36 10.93 18.41
CA ALA A 104 -11.69 12.35 18.49
C ALA A 104 -11.56 13.04 17.13
N ARG A 105 -10.52 12.73 16.35
CA ARG A 105 -10.32 13.29 15.00
C ARG A 105 -11.45 12.88 14.04
N ILE A 106 -11.82 11.61 14.03
CA ILE A 106 -12.90 11.11 13.15
C ILE A 106 -14.24 11.71 13.54
N LEU A 107 -14.56 11.75 14.84
CA LEU A 107 -15.81 12.35 15.33
C LEU A 107 -15.87 13.85 14.97
N LYS A 108 -14.78 14.60 15.17
CA LYS A 108 -14.70 16.01 14.77
C LYS A 108 -14.93 16.19 13.26
N ALA A 109 -14.39 15.30 12.43
CA ALA A 109 -14.59 15.35 10.98
C ALA A 109 -16.05 15.09 10.61
N ILE A 110 -16.70 14.10 11.24
CA ILE A 110 -18.14 13.83 11.04
C ILE A 110 -18.98 15.03 11.49
N ASP A 111 -18.66 15.63 12.64
CA ASP A 111 -19.40 16.76 13.21
C ASP A 111 -19.25 18.06 12.41
N SER A 112 -18.29 18.14 11.48
CA SER A 112 -18.14 19.29 10.57
C SER A 112 -19.25 19.40 9.52
N GLY A 113 -20.03 18.34 9.29
CA GLY A 113 -21.08 18.27 8.28
C GLY A 113 -20.58 18.08 6.84
N SER A 114 -19.26 18.06 6.62
CA SER A 114 -18.67 17.69 5.32
C SER A 114 -18.62 16.17 5.13
N PRO A 115 -18.68 15.66 3.88
CA PRO A 115 -18.46 14.25 3.61
C PRO A 115 -17.14 13.74 4.21
N LEU A 116 -17.18 12.61 4.92
CA LEU A 116 -15.98 12.05 5.55
C LEU A 116 -15.13 11.35 4.49
N LYS A 117 -14.02 11.98 4.11
CA LYS A 117 -13.06 11.44 3.14
C LYS A 117 -12.28 10.24 3.69
N GLY A 118 -12.00 9.29 2.81
CA GLY A 118 -11.19 8.11 3.11
C GLY A 118 -10.96 7.25 1.87
N CYS A 119 -10.71 5.97 2.10
CA CYS A 119 -10.66 4.98 1.03
C CYS A 119 -11.48 3.73 1.38
N VAL A 120 -11.98 3.04 0.35
CA VAL A 120 -12.49 1.68 0.49
C VAL A 120 -11.40 0.72 0.05
N LYS A 121 -11.03 -0.18 0.95
CA LYS A 121 -10.12 -1.30 0.66
C LYS A 121 -10.97 -2.54 0.40
N ALA A 122 -10.72 -3.26 -0.69
CA ALA A 122 -11.38 -4.52 -1.01
C ALA A 122 -11.23 -5.53 0.14
N LYS A 123 -12.05 -6.59 0.24
CA LYS A 123 -11.82 -7.66 1.24
C LYS A 123 -10.38 -8.20 1.11
N LYS A 124 -9.73 -8.56 2.22
CA LYS A 124 -8.47 -9.31 2.15
C LYS A 124 -8.71 -10.64 1.42
N ASP A 125 -7.70 -11.11 0.69
CA ASP A 125 -7.74 -12.41 0.04
C ASP A 125 -7.95 -13.52 1.09
N ASP A 126 -8.78 -14.50 0.79
CA ASP A 126 -9.11 -15.61 1.71
C ASP A 126 -7.91 -16.54 1.95
N THR A 127 -6.95 -16.55 1.03
CA THR A 127 -5.65 -17.24 1.16
C THR A 127 -4.57 -16.33 1.75
N GLY A 128 -4.90 -15.07 2.04
CA GLY A 128 -3.95 -14.09 2.53
C GLY A 128 -3.50 -14.36 3.96
N VAL A 129 -2.19 -14.51 4.18
CA VAL A 129 -1.60 -14.68 5.51
C VAL A 129 -0.43 -13.72 5.73
N ALA A 130 -0.24 -13.26 6.96
CA ALA A 130 0.93 -12.48 7.33
C ALA A 130 2.21 -13.29 7.16
N PHE A 131 3.25 -12.63 6.66
CA PHE A 131 4.55 -13.23 6.39
C PHE A 131 5.65 -12.60 7.26
N ASP A 132 5.60 -12.91 8.55
CA ASP A 132 6.47 -12.27 9.54
C ASP A 132 7.95 -12.69 9.43
N ALA A 133 8.26 -13.82 8.79
CA ALA A 133 9.64 -14.34 8.66
C ALA A 133 10.58 -13.42 7.84
N ILE A 134 10.01 -12.53 7.02
CA ILE A 134 10.76 -11.54 6.28
C ILE A 134 11.17 -10.34 7.14
N ALA A 135 10.58 -10.16 8.32
CA ALA A 135 10.91 -9.11 9.27
C ALA A 135 11.98 -9.57 10.27
N ASN A 136 12.88 -8.66 10.62
CA ASN A 136 13.85 -8.85 11.70
C ASN A 136 13.18 -8.54 13.04
N THR A 137 12.96 -9.58 13.84
CA THR A 137 12.32 -9.50 15.17
C THR A 137 13.15 -8.79 16.23
N HIS A 138 14.43 -8.52 15.96
CA HIS A 138 15.35 -7.81 16.86
C HIS A 138 15.56 -6.34 16.49
N ALA A 139 14.94 -5.86 15.41
CA ALA A 139 15.03 -4.46 15.01
C ALA A 139 14.19 -3.54 15.94
N ALA A 140 14.48 -2.25 15.92
CA ALA A 140 13.72 -1.23 16.63
C ALA A 140 12.23 -1.22 16.21
N SER A 141 11.40 -0.49 16.97
CA SER A 141 10.02 -0.22 16.56
C SER A 141 10.01 0.28 15.10
N ASN A 142 9.15 -0.32 14.27
CA ASN A 142 9.03 -0.13 12.80
C ASN A 142 9.88 -1.08 11.94
N GLY A 143 10.66 -1.95 12.58
CA GLY A 143 11.27 -3.14 11.99
C GLY A 143 12.42 -2.89 11.02
N ALA A 144 12.93 -3.98 10.46
CA ALA A 144 13.88 -4.00 9.35
C ALA A 144 13.69 -5.35 8.63
N PRO A 145 14.12 -5.50 7.37
CA PRO A 145 14.10 -6.82 6.74
C PRO A 145 15.05 -7.79 7.46
N ASN A 146 14.67 -9.05 7.48
CA ASN A 146 15.55 -10.16 7.84
C ASN A 146 16.57 -10.37 6.71
N ALA A 147 17.78 -9.85 6.88
CA ALA A 147 18.85 -9.95 5.88
C ALA A 147 19.24 -11.39 5.51
N GLY A 148 18.93 -12.38 6.38
CA GLY A 148 19.16 -13.80 6.10
C GLY A 148 18.10 -14.44 5.21
N HIS A 149 16.94 -13.81 5.04
CA HIS A 149 15.84 -14.38 4.27
C HIS A 149 16.19 -14.45 2.77
N PRO A 150 15.92 -15.57 2.06
CA PRO A 150 16.28 -15.73 0.65
C PRO A 150 15.81 -14.57 -0.25
N ILE A 151 14.55 -14.14 -0.13
CA ILE A 151 14.04 -12.98 -0.89
C ILE A 151 14.86 -11.71 -0.65
N ILE A 152 15.17 -11.37 0.60
CA ILE A 152 15.95 -10.17 0.93
C ILE A 152 17.38 -10.28 0.37
N ARG A 153 17.96 -11.49 0.38
CA ARG A 153 19.25 -11.76 -0.25
C ARG A 153 19.20 -11.59 -1.77
N PHE A 154 18.14 -12.05 -2.43
CA PHE A 154 17.93 -11.86 -3.87
C PHE A 154 17.75 -10.40 -4.26
N LEU A 155 17.34 -9.54 -3.33
CA LEU A 155 17.25 -8.09 -3.56
C LEU A 155 18.62 -7.38 -3.52
N GLN A 156 19.71 -8.06 -3.18
CA GLN A 156 21.05 -7.44 -3.16
C GLN A 156 21.79 -7.70 -4.47
N ALA A 157 22.19 -6.64 -5.17
CA ALA A 157 22.94 -6.75 -6.42
C ALA A 157 24.25 -7.54 -6.30
N ALA A 158 24.88 -7.51 -5.12
CA ALA A 158 26.11 -8.24 -4.83
C ALA A 158 25.93 -9.76 -4.71
N ASN A 159 24.71 -10.24 -4.44
CA ASN A 159 24.41 -11.66 -4.29
C ASN A 159 24.11 -12.32 -5.64
N GLU A 160 23.92 -13.64 -5.66
CA GLU A 160 23.44 -14.34 -6.86
C GLU A 160 22.03 -13.88 -7.26
N LYS A 161 21.74 -13.93 -8.58
CA LYS A 161 20.39 -13.68 -9.09
C LYS A 161 19.49 -14.88 -8.74
N PRO A 162 18.20 -14.66 -8.41
CA PRO A 162 17.23 -15.74 -8.34
C PRO A 162 17.03 -16.37 -9.73
N THR A 163 16.64 -17.64 -9.77
CA THR A 163 16.48 -18.40 -11.02
C THR A 163 15.02 -18.66 -11.33
N ALA A 164 14.59 -18.37 -12.56
CA ALA A 164 13.25 -18.73 -13.02
C ALA A 164 13.02 -20.25 -13.04
N GLY A 165 11.82 -20.70 -12.72
CA GLY A 165 11.42 -22.10 -12.62
C GLY A 165 11.84 -22.79 -11.32
N LYS A 166 12.56 -22.10 -10.43
CA LYS A 166 12.98 -22.66 -9.14
C LYS A 166 11.99 -22.27 -8.05
N SER A 167 11.49 -23.27 -7.33
CA SER A 167 10.52 -23.09 -6.26
C SER A 167 11.17 -22.60 -4.97
N LEU A 168 10.55 -21.63 -4.32
CA LEU A 168 10.88 -21.17 -2.97
C LEU A 168 9.64 -21.24 -2.08
N THR A 169 9.77 -21.95 -0.97
CA THR A 169 8.77 -21.98 0.09
C THR A 169 8.91 -20.74 0.97
N LEU A 170 7.94 -19.83 0.93
CA LEU A 170 7.88 -18.69 1.85
C LEU A 170 7.37 -19.12 3.22
N LYS A 171 6.32 -19.95 3.22
CA LYS A 171 5.69 -20.53 4.42
C LYS A 171 5.16 -21.90 4.05
N THR A 172 4.95 -22.79 5.02
CA THR A 172 4.36 -24.11 4.77
C THR A 172 3.09 -23.99 3.93
N GLY A 173 3.10 -24.60 2.74
CA GLY A 173 2.01 -24.55 1.77
C GLY A 173 1.92 -23.27 0.93
N TYR A 174 2.95 -22.42 0.94
CA TYR A 174 3.08 -21.20 0.14
C TYR A 174 4.40 -21.24 -0.63
N ASP A 175 4.36 -21.93 -1.77
CA ASP A 175 5.48 -22.10 -2.69
C ASP A 175 5.28 -21.21 -3.92
N GLY A 176 6.31 -20.47 -4.31
CA GLY A 176 6.28 -19.61 -5.50
C GLY A 176 7.61 -19.65 -6.26
N ASP A 177 7.65 -19.00 -7.40
CA ASP A 177 8.87 -18.91 -8.22
C ASP A 177 9.87 -17.91 -7.61
N GLU A 178 11.14 -18.31 -7.48
CA GLU A 178 12.19 -17.50 -6.87
C GLU A 178 12.35 -16.13 -7.55
N LEU A 179 12.35 -16.10 -8.90
CA LEU A 179 12.55 -14.87 -9.66
C LEU A 179 11.31 -13.97 -9.57
N GLU A 180 10.12 -14.54 -9.74
CA GLU A 180 8.86 -13.81 -9.63
C GLU A 180 8.71 -13.17 -8.25
N LEU A 181 8.87 -13.94 -7.18
CA LEU A 181 8.77 -13.45 -5.80
C LEU A 181 9.79 -12.34 -5.49
N ALA A 182 11.02 -12.47 -6.01
CA ALA A 182 12.04 -11.43 -5.83
C ALA A 182 11.69 -10.15 -6.60
N ARG A 183 11.15 -10.26 -7.82
CA ARG A 183 10.68 -9.10 -8.60
C ARG A 183 9.51 -8.41 -7.91
N GLU A 184 8.48 -9.16 -7.52
CA GLU A 184 7.33 -8.63 -6.78
C GLU A 184 7.77 -7.85 -5.54
N TYR A 185 8.66 -8.44 -4.73
CA TYR A 185 9.12 -7.79 -3.51
C TYR A 185 10.02 -6.57 -3.80
N SER A 186 10.84 -6.61 -4.86
CA SER A 186 11.59 -5.43 -5.31
C SER A 186 10.66 -4.27 -5.68
N VAL A 187 9.57 -4.54 -6.41
CA VAL A 187 8.57 -3.54 -6.78
C VAL A 187 7.91 -2.94 -5.54
N ILE A 188 7.53 -3.77 -4.57
CA ILE A 188 6.99 -3.30 -3.28
C ILE A 188 7.98 -2.36 -2.59
N MET A 189 9.26 -2.75 -2.49
CA MET A 189 10.29 -1.93 -1.85
C MET A 189 10.55 -0.62 -2.59
N THR A 190 10.48 -0.63 -3.93
CA THR A 190 10.56 0.58 -4.76
C THR A 190 9.38 1.51 -4.51
N ILE A 191 8.15 1.00 -4.50
CA ILE A 191 6.95 1.80 -4.18
C ILE A 191 7.03 2.34 -2.76
N ASP A 192 7.49 1.53 -1.80
CA ASP A 192 7.69 1.95 -0.41
C ASP A 192 8.72 3.07 -0.27
N ALA A 193 9.79 3.05 -1.08
CA ALA A 193 10.76 4.13 -1.12
C ALA A 193 10.16 5.43 -1.69
N ILE A 194 9.31 5.35 -2.71
CA ILE A 194 8.63 6.51 -3.32
C ILE A 194 7.57 7.07 -2.36
N THR A 195 6.77 6.20 -1.76
CA THR A 195 5.64 6.57 -0.89
C THR A 195 6.03 6.78 0.56
N GLN A 196 7.29 6.48 0.91
CA GLN A 196 7.86 6.61 2.26
C GLN A 196 7.12 5.76 3.29
N GLN A 197 6.84 4.50 2.93
CA GLN A 197 6.30 3.53 3.87
C GLN A 197 7.32 3.23 4.98
N TRP A 198 7.02 3.62 6.22
CA TRP A 198 7.95 3.50 7.35
C TRP A 198 7.72 2.25 8.21
N ASP A 199 6.57 1.57 8.09
CA ASP A 199 6.17 0.50 9.03
C ASP A 199 6.02 -0.89 8.38
N ARG A 200 6.56 -1.10 7.16
CA ARG A 200 6.44 -2.34 6.37
C ARG A 200 6.78 -3.61 7.15
N TYR A 201 7.78 -3.58 8.03
CA TYR A 201 8.27 -4.73 8.79
C TYR A 201 7.67 -4.81 10.20
N SER A 202 6.47 -4.27 10.40
CA SER A 202 5.74 -4.34 11.66
C SER A 202 4.31 -4.83 11.43
N GLY A 203 3.72 -5.46 12.46
CA GLY A 203 2.28 -5.73 12.51
C GLY A 203 1.71 -6.66 11.42
N GLY A 204 2.54 -7.47 10.74
CA GLY A 204 2.10 -8.33 9.63
C GLY A 204 1.75 -7.56 8.36
N ASN A 205 2.36 -6.38 8.15
CA ASN A 205 2.15 -5.53 6.98
C ASN A 205 2.71 -6.12 5.67
N VAL A 206 3.59 -7.12 5.76
CA VAL A 206 3.92 -8.01 4.65
C VAL A 206 3.01 -9.23 4.74
N ALA A 207 2.22 -9.48 3.70
CA ALA A 207 1.45 -10.69 3.56
C ALA A 207 1.76 -11.39 2.24
N ILE A 208 1.37 -12.66 2.18
CA ILE A 208 1.44 -13.53 1.01
C ILE A 208 0.05 -14.10 0.76
N ARG A 209 -0.26 -14.39 -0.50
CA ARG A 209 -1.51 -15.04 -0.92
C ARG A 209 -1.22 -16.11 -1.95
N LYS A 210 -2.25 -16.87 -2.33
CA LYS A 210 -2.18 -17.80 -3.46
C LYS A 210 -2.92 -17.24 -4.67
N ASP A 211 -2.41 -17.54 -5.85
CA ASP A 211 -3.17 -17.39 -7.09
C ASP A 211 -4.14 -18.58 -7.30
N ASP A 212 -4.86 -18.57 -8.43
CA ASP A 212 -5.80 -19.62 -8.80
C ASP A 212 -5.12 -20.98 -9.07
N GLN A 213 -3.80 -20.99 -9.29
CA GLN A 213 -2.99 -22.19 -9.47
C GLN A 213 -2.39 -22.69 -8.14
N GLY A 214 -2.64 -21.99 -7.04
CA GLY A 214 -2.11 -22.31 -5.72
C GLY A 214 -0.68 -21.82 -5.47
N ARG A 215 -0.09 -21.03 -6.38
CA ARG A 215 1.26 -20.46 -6.26
C ARG A 215 1.25 -19.25 -5.34
N ALA A 216 2.29 -19.12 -4.53
CA ALA A 216 2.43 -18.02 -3.60
C ALA A 216 2.91 -16.75 -4.30
N HIS A 217 2.30 -15.62 -3.94
CA HIS A 217 2.66 -14.27 -4.35
C HIS A 217 2.70 -13.34 -3.15
N PHE A 218 3.50 -12.27 -3.23
CA PHE A 218 3.42 -11.20 -2.26
C PHE A 218 2.10 -10.43 -2.39
N TYR A 219 1.57 -9.95 -1.26
CA TYR A 219 0.31 -9.22 -1.22
C TYR A 219 0.30 -8.17 -0.11
N MET A 220 0.54 -6.91 -0.46
CA MET A 220 0.58 -5.81 0.50
C MET A 220 -0.83 -5.39 0.88
N THR A 221 -1.19 -5.60 2.15
CA THR A 221 -2.56 -5.34 2.63
C THR A 221 -2.72 -4.06 3.44
N ASP A 222 -1.61 -3.45 3.85
CA ASP A 222 -1.56 -2.22 4.64
C ASP A 222 -0.42 -1.31 4.18
N ASN A 223 -0.79 -0.08 3.82
CA ASN A 223 0.13 1.00 3.45
C ASN A 223 -0.20 2.28 4.23
N GLY A 224 -1.00 2.17 5.29
CA GLY A 224 -1.50 3.31 6.05
C GLY A 224 -0.40 4.08 6.78
N GLY A 225 0.77 3.46 6.99
CA GLY A 225 1.96 4.10 7.50
C GLY A 225 2.59 5.09 6.52
N ALA A 226 2.46 4.87 5.21
CA ALA A 226 3.17 5.68 4.23
C ALA A 226 2.72 7.16 4.21
N ASP A 227 3.67 8.08 3.98
CA ASP A 227 3.40 9.50 3.90
C ASP A 227 4.37 10.24 2.96
N LEU A 228 3.82 10.86 1.91
CA LEU A 228 4.55 11.82 1.08
C LEU A 228 4.70 13.13 1.86
N SER A 229 5.60 13.13 2.84
CA SER A 229 5.88 14.26 3.72
C SER A 229 6.93 15.21 3.13
N ASP A 230 7.16 16.36 3.75
CA ASP A 230 8.22 17.28 3.33
C ASP A 230 9.63 16.73 3.60
N SER A 231 9.79 15.86 4.59
CA SER A 231 11.02 15.13 4.79
C SER A 231 11.01 13.83 4.00
N TRP A 232 12.19 13.47 3.49
CA TRP A 232 12.41 12.19 2.83
C TRP A 232 13.53 11.45 3.56
N ASN A 233 13.37 10.14 3.71
CA ASN A 233 14.29 9.25 4.38
C ASN A 233 14.74 8.13 3.43
N ALA A 234 16.05 7.93 3.34
CA ALA A 234 16.68 6.91 2.50
C ALA A 234 16.50 5.47 3.02
N ARG A 235 15.96 5.27 4.23
CA ARG A 235 15.87 3.98 4.92
C ARG A 235 15.39 2.83 4.04
N ASN A 236 14.36 3.04 3.22
CA ASN A 236 13.85 1.96 2.37
C ASN A 236 14.84 1.58 1.27
N LEU A 237 15.56 2.55 0.70
CA LEU A 237 16.58 2.32 -0.33
C LEU A 237 17.86 1.69 0.23
N THR A 238 18.14 1.75 1.53
CA THR A 238 19.33 1.10 2.08
C THR A 238 19.18 -0.42 2.22
N TRP A 239 17.98 -0.95 1.97
CA TRP A 239 17.66 -2.36 2.18
C TRP A 239 17.71 -3.23 0.92
N PHE A 240 17.85 -2.63 -0.26
CA PHE A 240 17.89 -3.37 -1.52
C PHE A 240 18.66 -2.61 -2.60
N SER A 241 19.19 -3.35 -3.56
CA SER A 241 20.00 -2.81 -4.66
C SER A 241 19.73 -3.52 -5.99
N ARG A 242 18.74 -4.42 -6.06
CA ARG A 242 18.33 -5.10 -7.29
C ARG A 242 16.91 -4.72 -7.66
N PHE A 243 16.74 -4.29 -8.90
CA PHE A 243 15.51 -3.68 -9.41
C PHE A 243 14.95 -4.45 -10.61
N ASP A 244 13.66 -4.27 -10.88
CA ASP A 244 13.07 -4.66 -12.17
C ASP A 244 13.27 -3.53 -13.18
N ARG A 245 13.98 -3.81 -14.29
CA ARG A 245 14.34 -2.77 -15.27
C ARG A 245 13.12 -2.14 -15.94
N GLY A 246 12.09 -2.94 -16.24
CA GLY A 246 10.85 -2.44 -16.84
C GLY A 246 10.11 -1.49 -15.91
N VAL A 247 10.11 -1.78 -14.61
CA VAL A 247 9.55 -0.90 -13.58
C VAL A 247 10.32 0.40 -13.47
N ILE A 248 11.66 0.35 -13.43
CA ILE A 248 12.49 1.57 -13.39
C ILE A 248 12.26 2.44 -14.63
N GLN A 249 12.14 1.84 -15.82
CA GLN A 249 11.85 2.59 -17.04
C GLN A 249 10.50 3.33 -16.95
N LYS A 250 9.43 2.65 -16.51
CA LYS A 250 8.12 3.28 -16.32
C LYS A 250 8.15 4.42 -15.30
N LEU A 251 8.97 4.30 -14.26
CA LEU A 251 9.16 5.36 -13.25
C LEU A 251 9.97 6.54 -13.80
N ASP A 252 10.97 6.30 -14.67
CA ASP A 252 11.69 7.35 -15.37
C ASP A 252 10.76 8.12 -16.32
N ASP A 253 9.90 7.43 -17.05
CA ASP A 253 8.90 8.05 -17.92
C ASP A 253 7.89 8.89 -17.12
N LEU A 254 7.42 8.38 -15.97
CA LEU A 254 6.59 9.16 -15.05
C LEU A 254 7.35 10.40 -14.54
N LYS A 255 8.61 10.27 -14.13
CA LYS A 255 9.43 11.39 -13.66
C LYS A 255 9.60 12.44 -14.76
N ARG A 256 9.85 12.02 -16.00
CA ARG A 256 9.97 12.90 -17.17
C ARG A 256 8.69 13.70 -17.41
N PHE A 257 7.53 13.06 -17.28
CA PHE A 257 6.25 13.76 -17.35
C PHE A 257 6.07 14.81 -16.24
N LEU A 258 6.43 14.48 -14.99
CA LEU A 258 6.35 15.42 -13.88
C LEU A 258 7.36 16.59 -13.99
N ASP A 259 8.48 16.38 -14.68
CA ASP A 259 9.46 17.43 -15.00
C ASP A 259 9.06 18.27 -16.21
N THR A 260 8.50 17.64 -17.24
CA THR A 260 8.17 18.23 -18.54
C THR A 260 6.81 17.72 -19.04
N PRO A 261 5.71 18.35 -18.61
CA PRO A 261 4.35 17.86 -18.85
C PRO A 261 3.94 17.79 -20.33
N ALA A 262 4.58 18.57 -21.19
CA ALA A 262 4.31 18.60 -22.63
C ALA A 262 4.48 17.24 -23.33
N THR A 263 5.21 16.31 -22.72
CA THR A 263 5.39 14.94 -23.24
C THR A 263 4.17 14.06 -23.05
N GLY A 264 3.28 14.42 -22.12
CA GLY A 264 2.14 13.63 -21.71
C GLY A 264 2.51 12.31 -21.02
N TYR A 265 1.55 11.70 -20.32
CA TYR A 265 1.73 10.39 -19.70
C TYR A 265 0.38 9.70 -19.52
N LEU A 266 0.20 8.51 -20.09
CA LEU A 266 -1.06 7.74 -19.97
C LEU A 266 -2.33 8.55 -20.27
N GLY A 267 -2.27 9.47 -21.25
CA GLY A 267 -3.40 10.35 -21.60
C GLY A 267 -3.52 11.63 -20.77
N TYR A 268 -2.69 11.82 -19.74
CA TYR A 268 -2.61 13.05 -18.96
C TYR A 268 -1.64 14.05 -19.62
N SER A 269 -2.03 15.32 -19.63
CA SER A 269 -1.17 16.46 -19.97
C SER A 269 -0.90 17.39 -18.78
N ASP A 270 -1.63 17.20 -17.67
CA ASP A 270 -1.54 17.99 -16.45
C ASP A 270 -1.10 17.10 -15.27
N PRO A 271 0.08 17.35 -14.68
CA PRO A 271 0.57 16.62 -13.52
C PRO A 271 -0.34 16.72 -12.30
N GLU A 272 -1.03 17.85 -12.11
CA GLU A 272 -1.91 18.06 -10.96
C GLU A 272 -3.16 17.20 -11.04
N VAL A 273 -3.73 17.06 -12.24
CA VAL A 273 -4.83 16.11 -12.51
C VAL A 273 -4.34 14.69 -12.31
N PHE A 274 -3.17 14.34 -12.86
CA PHE A 274 -2.59 13.02 -12.70
C PHE A 274 -2.41 12.62 -11.23
N VAL A 275 -1.82 13.47 -10.37
CA VAL A 275 -1.60 13.09 -8.96
C VAL A 275 -2.90 12.99 -8.16
N ALA A 276 -3.92 13.78 -8.53
CA ALA A 276 -5.24 13.66 -7.92
C ALA A 276 -5.87 12.30 -8.26
N ASP A 277 -5.81 11.88 -9.53
CA ASP A 277 -6.33 10.59 -10.00
C ASP A 277 -5.48 9.40 -9.55
N LEU A 278 -4.17 9.63 -9.34
CA LEU A 278 -3.30 8.66 -8.66
C LEU A 278 -3.80 8.37 -7.25
N GLY A 279 -4.51 9.30 -6.59
CA GLY A 279 -5.08 9.13 -5.26
C GLY A 279 -4.55 10.12 -4.21
N LEU A 280 -3.71 11.08 -4.60
CA LEU A 280 -3.17 12.11 -3.72
C LEU A 280 -4.04 13.37 -3.76
N TYR A 281 -5.23 13.31 -3.14
CA TYR A 281 -6.30 14.29 -3.38
C TYR A 281 -6.84 15.01 -2.14
N SER A 282 -6.56 14.55 -0.92
CA SER A 282 -7.27 15.04 0.27
C SER A 282 -6.42 15.84 1.25
N GLN A 283 -5.12 15.57 1.34
CA GLN A 283 -4.25 16.17 2.38
C GLN A 283 -3.61 17.49 1.99
N ASN A 284 -3.06 17.54 0.79
CA ASN A 284 -2.28 18.67 0.28
C ASN A 284 -2.87 19.11 -1.05
N SER A 285 -2.51 20.30 -1.51
CA SER A 285 -2.81 20.70 -2.88
C SER A 285 -2.14 19.77 -3.88
N ALA A 286 -2.73 19.65 -5.07
CA ALA A 286 -2.16 18.84 -6.15
C ALA A 286 -0.73 19.29 -6.48
N ALA A 287 -0.47 20.60 -6.56
CA ALA A 287 0.88 21.16 -6.71
C ALA A 287 1.91 20.63 -5.69
N ILE A 288 1.55 20.55 -4.40
CA ILE A 288 2.44 20.00 -3.36
C ILE A 288 2.67 18.50 -3.60
N ASN A 289 1.62 17.76 -3.95
CA ASN A 289 1.74 16.33 -4.22
C ASN A 289 2.60 16.05 -5.46
N VAL A 290 2.47 16.85 -6.53
CA VAL A 290 3.37 16.82 -7.70
C VAL A 290 4.81 17.04 -7.27
N GLN A 291 5.08 18.10 -6.50
CA GLN A 291 6.43 18.41 -6.03
C GLN A 291 7.05 17.25 -5.25
N ARG A 292 6.30 16.67 -4.29
CA ARG A 292 6.80 15.60 -3.41
C ARG A 292 6.98 14.28 -4.16
N LEU A 293 6.02 13.90 -5.01
CA LEU A 293 6.14 12.70 -5.84
C LEU A 293 7.34 12.80 -6.79
N ARG A 294 7.47 13.94 -7.49
CA ARG A 294 8.61 14.23 -8.38
C ARG A 294 9.93 14.14 -7.66
N ARG A 295 10.04 14.75 -6.47
CA ARG A 295 11.26 14.68 -5.63
C ARG A 295 11.60 13.23 -5.26
N ASN A 296 10.64 12.48 -4.71
CA ASN A 296 10.87 11.12 -4.23
C ASN A 296 11.26 10.18 -5.39
N LEU A 297 10.60 10.31 -6.55
CA LEU A 297 11.00 9.60 -7.77
C LEU A 297 12.43 9.95 -8.17
N GLY A 298 12.81 11.23 -8.13
CA GLY A 298 14.19 11.68 -8.39
C GLY A 298 15.21 10.95 -7.51
N PHE A 299 14.99 10.92 -6.20
CA PHE A 299 15.90 10.24 -5.26
C PHE A 299 16.01 8.73 -5.50
N VAL A 300 14.88 8.07 -5.82
CA VAL A 300 14.89 6.64 -6.15
C VAL A 300 15.66 6.38 -7.44
N LEU A 301 15.42 7.17 -8.49
CA LEU A 301 16.11 7.02 -9.78
C LEU A 301 17.61 7.36 -9.68
N ASP A 302 17.99 8.35 -8.88
CA ASP A 302 19.40 8.64 -8.58
C ASP A 302 20.09 7.46 -7.89
N TYR A 303 19.41 6.83 -6.92
CA TYR A 303 19.92 5.64 -6.25
C TYR A 303 20.08 4.46 -7.21
N VAL A 304 19.11 4.25 -8.11
CA VAL A 304 19.18 3.20 -9.12
C VAL A 304 20.39 3.43 -10.04
N ARG A 305 20.58 4.65 -10.55
CA ARG A 305 21.75 5.00 -11.38
C ARG A 305 23.08 4.77 -10.67
N ALA A 306 23.18 5.14 -9.39
CA ALA A 306 24.37 4.89 -8.59
C ALA A 306 24.63 3.40 -8.38
N THR A 307 23.56 2.62 -8.23
CA THR A 307 23.63 1.17 -8.05
C THR A 307 24.03 0.46 -9.35
N GLU A 308 23.47 0.86 -10.49
CA GLU A 308 23.86 0.41 -11.82
C GLU A 308 25.33 0.75 -12.11
N THR A 309 25.77 1.96 -11.79
CA THR A 309 27.20 2.35 -11.91
C THR A 309 28.12 1.42 -11.10
N LYS A 310 27.67 0.99 -9.91
CA LYS A 310 28.47 0.13 -9.02
C LYS A 310 28.45 -1.35 -9.40
N PHE A 311 27.31 -1.87 -9.86
CA PHE A 311 27.08 -3.31 -10.02
C PHE A 311 26.81 -3.75 -11.46
N GLY A 312 26.70 -2.82 -12.40
CA GLY A 312 26.28 -3.07 -13.78
C GLY A 312 24.94 -3.80 -13.84
N ASP A 313 24.83 -4.77 -14.74
CA ASP A 313 23.62 -5.59 -14.94
C ASP A 313 23.20 -6.42 -13.73
N LYS A 314 24.05 -6.54 -12.70
CA LYS A 314 23.65 -7.19 -11.43
C LYS A 314 22.71 -6.34 -10.59
N ALA A 315 22.60 -5.04 -10.89
CA ALA A 315 21.60 -4.14 -10.31
C ALA A 315 20.17 -4.48 -10.77
N PHE A 316 19.98 -5.40 -11.72
CA PHE A 316 18.68 -5.75 -12.23
C PHE A 316 18.44 -7.27 -12.29
N PHE A 317 17.16 -7.69 -12.36
CA PHE A 317 16.73 -9.10 -12.43
C PHE A 317 16.67 -9.69 -13.84
N ASP A 318 16.75 -8.86 -14.87
CA ASP A 318 16.78 -9.27 -16.28
C ASP A 318 18.15 -9.83 -16.70
#